data_AF-A0A8S8XPY2-F1
#
_entry.id   AF-A0A8S8XPY2-F1
#
_cell.length_a   1.000
_cell.length_b   1.000
_cell.length_c   1.000
_cell.angle_alpha   90.00
_cell.angle_beta   90.00
_cell.angle_gamma   90.00
#
_symmetry.space_group_name_H-M   'P 1'
#
loop_
_entity.id
_entity.type
_entity.pdbx_description
1 polymer ?
#
loop_
_entity_poly.entity_id
_entity_poly.type
_entity_poly.pdbx_seq_one_letter_code
_entity_poly.pdbx_strand_id
1 'polypeptide(L)'
;MSIREFIDSYFHHFNAGEIKRAAQSLTSFVDEGGKIFLTLAGAMSTARLGKSLVPLIDSGIITGISCTGANLEEDLFLLTANSHFSRN
;
A
#
# COMPACT_ATOMS: atom_id res chain seq x y z
N MET A 1 -16.26 5.19 16.45
CA MET A 1 -15.39 4.02 16.30
C MET A 1 -14.44 4.29 15.14
N SER A 2 -13.13 4.19 15.38
CA SER A 2 -12.09 4.25 14.34
C SER A 2 -12.04 2.96 13.52
N ILE A 3 -11.39 2.98 12.35
CA ILE A 3 -11.17 1.75 11.55
C ILE A 3 -10.36 0.71 12.33
N ARG A 4 -9.39 1.16 13.15
CA ARG A 4 -8.61 0.26 14.01
C ARG A 4 -9.50 -0.43 15.03
N GLU A 5 -10.33 0.33 15.75
CA GLU A 5 -11.29 -0.23 16.71
C GLU A 5 -12.26 -1.22 16.04
N PHE A 6 -12.74 -0.90 14.84
CA PHE A 6 -13.61 -1.81 14.07
C PHE A 6 -12.90 -3.14 13.76
N ILE A 7 -11.69 -3.10 13.22
CA ILE A 7 -10.91 -4.31 12.92
C ILE A 7 -10.65 -5.09 14.21
N ASP A 8 -10.24 -4.41 15.28
CA ASP A 8 -9.92 -5.07 16.54
C ASP A 8 -11.14 -5.77 17.17
N SER A 9 -12.34 -5.19 17.04
CA SER A 9 -13.59 -5.71 17.60
C SER A 9 -14.33 -6.74 16.76
N TYR A 10 -14.06 -6.84 15.45
CA TYR A 10 -14.86 -7.71 14.57
C TYR A 10 -14.04 -8.70 13.73
N PHE A 11 -12.76 -8.45 13.47
CA PHE A 11 -11.96 -9.27 12.56
C PHE A 11 -11.22 -10.38 13.33
N HIS A 12 -11.96 -11.39 13.79
CA HIS A 12 -11.42 -12.43 14.69
C HIS A 12 -11.04 -13.74 14.01
N HIS A 13 -11.62 -14.08 12.86
CA HIS A 13 -11.52 -15.42 12.28
C HIS A 13 -11.23 -15.39 10.78
N PHE A 14 -10.68 -16.50 10.27
CA PHE A 14 -10.37 -16.70 8.85
C PHE A 14 -9.57 -15.53 8.27
N ASN A 15 -9.86 -15.14 7.02
CA ASN A 15 -9.18 -14.05 6.33
C ASN A 15 -9.29 -12.71 7.06
N ALA A 16 -10.38 -12.45 7.77
CA ALA A 16 -10.51 -11.24 8.58
C ALA A 16 -9.49 -11.24 9.73
N GLY A 17 -9.38 -12.36 10.45
CA GLY A 17 -8.36 -12.55 11.48
C GLY A 17 -6.93 -12.42 10.96
N GLU A 18 -6.65 -12.95 9.77
CA GLU A 18 -5.34 -12.79 9.13
C GLU A 18 -5.02 -11.32 8.79
N ILE A 19 -6.00 -10.56 8.28
CA ILE A 19 -5.83 -9.12 8.03
C ILE A 19 -5.50 -8.37 9.31
N LYS A 20 -6.24 -8.63 10.41
CA LYS A 20 -5.97 -8.03 11.72
C LYS A 20 -4.55 -8.33 12.19
N ARG A 21 -4.15 -9.60 12.16
CA ARG A 21 -2.81 -10.04 12.57
C ARG A 21 -1.71 -9.40 11.72
N ALA A 22 -1.88 -9.34 10.40
CA ALA A 22 -0.92 -8.73 9.49
C ALA A 22 -0.76 -7.22 9.76
N ALA A 23 -1.88 -6.50 9.95
CA ALA A 23 -1.85 -5.07 10.25
C ALA A 23 -1.16 -4.76 11.59
N GLN A 24 -1.43 -5.57 12.62
CA GLN A 24 -0.77 -5.43 13.93
C GLN A 24 0.72 -5.72 13.84
N SER A 25 1.10 -6.84 13.22
CA SER A 25 2.50 -7.23 13.03
C SER A 25 3.30 -6.16 12.27
N LEU A 26 2.76 -5.64 11.17
CA LEU A 26 3.43 -4.62 10.37
C LEU A 26 3.56 -3.28 11.14
N THR A 27 2.54 -2.91 11.93
CA THR A 27 2.59 -1.71 12.77
C THR A 27 3.71 -1.85 13.80
N SER A 28 3.75 -2.95 14.56
CA SER A 28 4.79 -3.20 15.56
C SER A 28 6.19 -3.19 14.96
N PHE A 29 6.39 -3.86 13.81
CA PHE A 29 7.68 -3.88 13.13
C PHE A 29 8.18 -2.47 12.75
N VAL A 30 7.28 -1.60 12.27
CA VAL A 30 7.62 -0.22 11.92
C VAL A 30 7.89 0.62 13.16
N ASP A 31 7.09 0.47 14.22
CA ASP A 31 7.25 1.18 15.49
C ASP A 31 8.59 0.84 16.18
N GLU A 32 9.09 -0.38 15.97
CA GLU A 32 10.42 -0.84 16.41
C GLU A 32 11.58 -0.34 15.53
N GLY A 33 11.30 0.55 14.56
CA GLY A 33 12.29 1.12 13.65
C GLY A 33 12.56 0.29 12.39
N GLY A 34 11.77 -0.76 12.17
CA GLY A 34 11.85 -1.61 10.98
C GLY A 34 11.56 -0.86 9.68
N LYS A 35 12.14 -1.36 8.59
CA LYS A 35 12.01 -0.82 7.24
C LYS A 35 11.39 -1.85 6.31
N ILE A 36 10.48 -1.40 5.45
CA ILE A 36 9.68 -2.27 4.59
C ILE A 36 10.29 -2.31 3.19
N PHE A 37 10.53 -3.52 2.69
CA PHE A 37 10.66 -3.81 1.27
C PHE A 37 9.32 -4.35 0.76
N LEU A 38 8.70 -3.66 -0.18
CA LEU A 38 7.36 -3.98 -0.66
C LEU A 38 7.40 -4.70 -2.00
N THR A 39 6.69 -5.82 -2.13
CA THR A 39 6.47 -6.51 -3.41
C THR A 39 5.04 -6.28 -3.88
N LEU A 40 4.84 -5.70 -5.07
CA LEU A 40 3.53 -5.44 -5.64
C LEU A 40 3.19 -6.43 -6.75
N ALA A 41 1.99 -7.00 -6.66
CA ALA A 41 1.38 -7.75 -7.75
C ALA A 41 1.04 -6.83 -8.94
N GLY A 42 0.59 -7.41 -10.06
CA GLY A 42 0.12 -6.63 -11.20
C GLY A 42 -1.15 -5.82 -10.90
N ALA A 43 -1.39 -4.76 -11.69
CA ALA A 43 -2.57 -3.88 -11.63
C ALA A 43 -2.76 -3.09 -10.31
N MET A 44 -1.71 -2.98 -9.49
CA MET A 44 -1.75 -2.22 -8.24
C MET A 44 -1.64 -0.69 -8.51
N SER A 45 -0.94 -0.29 -9.58
CA SER A 45 -0.91 1.08 -10.12
C SER A 45 -2.28 1.54 -10.60
N THR A 46 -3.04 0.67 -11.28
CA THR A 46 -4.40 0.96 -11.76
C THR A 46 -5.36 1.21 -10.60
N ALA A 47 -5.22 0.44 -9.52
CA ALA A 47 -5.93 0.65 -8.26
C ALA A 47 -5.46 1.92 -7.50
N ARG A 48 -4.46 2.63 -8.03
CA ARG A 48 -3.84 3.84 -7.46
C ARG A 48 -3.27 3.65 -6.07
N LEU A 49 -2.80 2.43 -5.76
CA LEU A 49 -2.20 2.13 -4.45
C LEU A 49 -0.99 3.01 -4.15
N GLY A 50 -0.25 3.47 -5.18
CA GLY A 50 0.85 4.42 -5.02
C GLY A 50 0.49 5.64 -4.17
N LYS A 51 -0.74 6.17 -4.26
CA LYS A 51 -1.19 7.32 -3.45
C LYS A 51 -1.19 7.02 -1.95
N SER A 52 -1.54 5.80 -1.56
CA SER A 52 -1.51 5.37 -0.16
C SER A 52 -0.09 5.05 0.32
N LEU A 53 0.84 4.78 -0.60
CA LEU A 53 2.23 4.45 -0.31
C LEU A 53 3.12 5.69 -0.18
N VAL A 54 2.80 6.81 -0.86
CA VAL A 54 3.62 8.04 -0.85
C VAL A 54 4.03 8.48 0.56
N PRO A 55 3.13 8.58 1.57
CA PRO A 55 3.54 8.99 2.91
C PRO A 55 4.54 8.02 3.58
N LEU A 56 4.44 6.73 3.26
CA LEU A 56 5.34 5.70 3.79
C LEU A 56 6.71 5.73 3.08
N ILE A 57 6.75 6.12 1.82
CA ILE A 57 7.99 6.37 1.07
C ILE A 57 8.67 7.64 1.60
N ASP A 58 7.91 8.73 1.73
CA ASP A 58 8.43 10.04 2.18
C ASP A 58 8.97 9.99 3.61
N SER A 59 8.35 9.21 4.50
CA SER A 59 8.84 8.96 5.86
C SER A 59 10.00 7.95 5.92
N GLY A 60 10.40 7.38 4.78
CA GLY A 60 11.45 6.38 4.68
C GLY A 60 11.09 5.06 5.36
N ILE A 61 9.80 4.76 5.58
CA ILE A 61 9.34 3.45 6.08
C ILE A 61 9.50 2.41 4.97
N ILE A 62 9.06 2.74 3.75
CA ILE A 62 9.31 1.90 2.56
C ILE A 62 10.66 2.31 1.98
N THR A 63 11.60 1.37 1.95
CA THR A 63 12.97 1.62 1.44
C THR A 63 13.23 0.98 0.08
N GLY A 64 12.32 0.13 -0.39
CA GLY A 64 12.41 -0.50 -1.70
C GLY A 64 11.09 -1.08 -2.14
N ILE A 65 10.85 -1.08 -3.46
CA ILE A 65 9.67 -1.66 -4.09
C ILE A 65 10.14 -2.58 -5.23
N SER A 66 9.65 -3.81 -5.22
CA SER A 66 9.69 -4.72 -6.37
C SER A 66 8.30 -4.80 -6.97
N CYS A 67 8.18 -4.56 -8.27
CA CYS A 67 6.90 -4.60 -8.98
C CYS A 67 7.10 -5.11 -10.40
N THR A 68 6.01 -5.50 -11.06
CA THR A 68 6.04 -5.78 -12.50
C THR A 68 6.24 -4.48 -13.29
N GLY A 69 6.83 -4.58 -14.49
CA GLY A 69 7.03 -3.41 -15.37
C GLY A 69 5.74 -2.64 -15.66
N ALA A 70 4.61 -3.34 -15.77
CA ALA A 70 3.30 -2.73 -15.99
C ALA A 70 2.90 -1.71 -14.91
N ASN A 71 3.25 -1.94 -13.63
CA ASN A 71 2.95 -0.97 -12.59
C ASN A 71 3.75 0.34 -12.80
N LEU A 72 5.03 0.22 -13.16
CA LEU A 72 5.92 1.36 -13.40
C LEU A 72 5.52 2.14 -14.65
N GLU A 73 5.20 1.42 -15.74
CA GLU A 73 4.73 2.02 -16.99
C GLU A 73 3.47 2.86 -16.78
N GLU A 74 2.49 2.33 -16.02
CA GLU A 74 1.25 3.04 -15.75
C GLU A 74 1.45 4.23 -14.81
N ASP A 75 2.22 4.08 -13.72
CA ASP A 75 2.49 5.20 -12.81
C ASP A 75 3.22 6.35 -13.53
N LEU A 76 4.17 6.03 -14.43
CA LEU A 76 4.83 7.03 -15.26
C LEU A 76 3.85 7.69 -16.25
N PHE A 77 3.01 6.90 -16.91
CA PHE A 77 1.96 7.44 -17.79
C PHE A 77 1.02 8.37 -17.01
N LEU A 78 0.61 7.97 -15.80
CA LEU A 78 -0.26 8.76 -14.95
C LEU A 78 0.38 10.09 -14.53
N LEU A 79 1.70 10.10 -14.33
CA LEU A 79 2.47 11.29 -14.00
C LEU A 79 2.62 12.25 -15.20
N THR A 80 2.95 11.72 -16.38
CA THR A 80 3.39 12.57 -17.52
C THR A 80 2.32 12.84 -18.55
N ALA A 81 1.38 11.92 -18.73
CA ALA A 81 0.47 11.90 -19.87
C ALA A 81 -1.00 11.89 -19.49
N ASN A 82 -1.34 11.64 -18.21
CA ASN A 82 -2.75 11.54 -17.78
C ASN A 82 -3.59 12.74 -18.22
N SER A 83 -3.11 13.98 -18.03
CA SER A 83 -3.86 15.19 -18.41
C SER A 83 -4.17 15.29 -19.91
N HIS A 84 -3.40 14.63 -20.77
CA HIS A 84 -3.57 14.63 -22.22
C HIS A 84 -4.58 13.58 -22.71
N PHE A 85 -4.75 12.49 -21.96
CA PHE A 85 -5.60 11.36 -22.34
C PHE A 85 -6.82 11.19 -21.44
N SER A 86 -6.85 11.83 -20.28
CA SER A 86 -8.01 11.86 -19.41
C SER A 86 -9.12 12.66 -20.09
N ARG A 87 -10.17 11.97 -20.54
CA ARG A 87 -11.44 12.59 -20.87
C ARG A 87 -12.19 12.84 -19.57
N ASN A 88 -11.99 14.01 -18.99
CA ASN A 88 -13.01 14.62 -18.14
C ASN A 88 -14.01 15.35 -19.04
#